data_AF-A0AAD4W6S5-F1
#
_entry.id   AF-A0AAD4W6S5-F1
#
_cell.length_a   1.000
_cell.length_b   1.000
_cell.length_c   1.000
_cell.angle_alpha   90.00
_cell.angle_beta   90.00
_cell.angle_gamma   90.00
#
_symmetry.space_group_name_H-M   'P 1'
#
loop_
_entity.id
_entity.type
_entity.pdbx_description
1 polymer ?
#
loop_
_entity_poly.entity_id
_entity_poly.type
_entity_poly.pdbx_seq_one_letter_code
_entity_poly.pdbx_strand_id
1 'polypeptide(L)'
;MMGKEVEDYVDDLVLKSKNRGSHQDVLRKVLKRCRLYGLKMNPKKCAFGVSSCKFLGFQVHQRGIDVDPEKTRAINSLAPPRNPKELKSFMGRLSYIQRFILGLAAMMNVFTPLLKKGKPYVWSKECQEASSKCNN
;
A
#
# COMPACT_ATOMS: atom_id res chain seq x y z
N MET A 1 7.64 -3.57 23.04
CA MET A 1 6.88 -4.58 22.29
C MET A 1 6.36 -3.95 21.00
N MET A 2 5.44 -2.98 21.09
CA MET A 2 4.99 -2.19 19.93
C MET A 2 6.14 -1.41 19.28
N GLY A 3 6.15 -1.32 17.95
CA GLY A 3 7.15 -0.65 17.10
C GLY A 3 8.51 -1.37 17.00
N LYS A 4 8.88 -2.19 17.98
CA LYS A 4 10.12 -2.98 17.96
C LYS A 4 9.91 -4.40 17.42
N GLU A 5 8.91 -5.10 17.94
CA GLU A 5 8.65 -6.53 17.67
C GLU A 5 7.28 -6.74 17.02
N VAL A 6 6.36 -5.78 17.21
CA VAL A 6 4.97 -5.83 16.75
C VAL A 6 4.65 -4.53 16.02
N GLU A 7 4.13 -4.65 14.81
CA GLU A 7 3.42 -3.59 14.09
C GLU A 7 1.93 -3.96 14.05
N ASP A 8 1.05 -3.00 14.28
CA ASP A 8 -0.39 -3.21 14.30
C ASP A 8 -1.12 -2.18 13.44
N TYR A 9 -2.25 -2.60 12.88
CA TYR A 9 -3.22 -1.72 12.26
C TYR A 9 -4.62 -2.30 12.40
N VAL A 10 -5.38 -1.75 13.36
CA VAL A 10 -6.73 -2.21 13.71
C VAL A 10 -6.71 -3.71 14.06
N ASP A 11 -7.13 -4.58 13.13
CA ASP A 11 -7.23 -6.02 13.33
C ASP A 11 -6.01 -6.80 12.82
N ASP A 12 -5.13 -6.15 12.04
CA ASP A 12 -3.97 -6.79 11.44
C ASP A 12 -2.71 -6.59 12.31
N LEU A 13 -2.01 -7.68 12.61
CA LEU A 13 -0.78 -7.69 13.40
C LEU A 13 0.37 -8.31 12.59
N VAL A 14 1.53 -7.65 12.60
CA VAL A 14 2.79 -8.17 12.05
C VAL A 14 3.82 -8.29 13.15
N LEU A 15 4.35 -9.51 13.30
CA LEU A 15 5.40 -9.84 14.23
C LEU A 15 6.74 -9.88 13.48
N LYS A 16 7.73 -9.13 13.96
CA LYS A 16 9.07 -9.10 13.34
C LYS A 16 10.15 -9.37 14.37
N SER A 17 11.20 -10.05 13.93
CA SER A 17 12.41 -10.31 14.72
C SER A 17 13.61 -10.47 13.79
N LYS A 18 14.82 -10.28 14.31
CA LYS A 18 16.06 -10.40 13.51
C LYS A 18 16.47 -11.84 13.25
N ASN A 19 16.10 -12.76 14.14
CA ASN A 19 16.45 -14.17 14.03
C ASN A 19 15.27 -15.07 14.43
N ARG A 20 15.35 -16.33 14.03
CA ARG A 20 14.28 -17.32 14.23
C ARG A 20 14.06 -17.68 15.70
N GLY A 21 15.12 -17.79 16.49
CA GLY A 21 15.04 -18.09 17.93
C GLY A 21 14.23 -17.03 18.68
N SER A 22 14.60 -15.75 18.53
CA SER A 22 13.85 -14.63 19.12
C SER A 22 12.42 -14.52 18.58
N HIS A 23 12.15 -14.96 17.33
CA HIS A 23 10.81 -14.91 16.76
C HIS A 23 9.80 -15.75 17.57
N GLN A 24 10.21 -16.94 18.02
CA GLN A 24 9.36 -17.83 18.80
C GLN A 24 8.98 -17.21 20.14
N ASP A 25 9.92 -16.50 20.78
CA ASP A 25 9.67 -15.82 22.04
C ASP A 25 8.74 -14.63 21.87
N VAL A 26 8.92 -13.84 20.80
CA VAL A 26 8.02 -12.74 20.44
C VAL A 26 6.61 -13.28 20.19
N LEU A 27 6.47 -14.31 19.35
CA LEU A 27 5.17 -14.94 19.07
C LEU A 27 4.50 -15.44 20.34
N ARG A 28 5.24 -16.13 21.21
CA ARG A 28 4.71 -16.62 22.49
C ARG A 28 4.21 -15.49 23.38
N LYS A 29 4.96 -14.38 23.49
CA LYS A 29 4.56 -13.21 24.29
C LYS A 29 3.28 -12.58 23.75
N VAL A 30 3.15 -12.44 22.43
CA VAL A 30 1.98 -11.83 21.80
C VAL A 30 0.75 -12.71 21.93
N LEU A 31 0.84 -14.01 21.62
CA LEU A 31 -0.27 -14.94 21.80
C LEU A 31 -0.76 -14.99 23.26
N LYS A 32 0.15 -14.94 24.24
CA LYS A 32 -0.21 -14.84 25.67
C LYS A 32 -1.00 -13.57 25.97
N ARG A 33 -0.59 -12.42 25.42
CA ARG A 33 -1.32 -11.16 25.57
C ARG A 33 -2.69 -11.20 24.91
N CYS A 34 -2.78 -11.71 23.68
CA CYS A 34 -4.07 -11.88 23.01
C CYS A 34 -5.03 -12.72 23.87
N ARG A 35 -4.54 -13.82 24.45
CA ARG A 35 -5.33 -14.66 25.35
C ARG A 35 -5.78 -13.92 26.61
N LEU A 36 -4.88 -13.15 27.23
CA LEU A 36 -5.17 -12.37 28.44
C LEU A 36 -6.30 -11.35 28.22
N TYR A 37 -6.32 -10.70 27.06
CA TYR A 37 -7.33 -9.69 26.71
C TYR A 37 -8.50 -10.23 25.89
N GLY A 38 -8.60 -11.55 25.71
CA GLY A 38 -9.71 -12.18 24.97
C GLY A 38 -9.70 -11.95 23.46
N LEU A 39 -8.58 -11.49 22.89
CA LEU A 39 -8.43 -11.31 21.44
C LEU A 39 -8.31 -12.67 20.74
N LYS A 40 -9.15 -12.88 19.72
CA LYS A 40 -9.17 -14.10 18.91
C LYS A 40 -8.60 -13.81 17.52
N MET A 41 -7.74 -14.70 17.05
CA MET A 41 -7.18 -14.67 15.70
C MET A 41 -7.87 -15.73 14.84
N ASN A 42 -8.03 -15.45 13.54
CA ASN A 42 -8.52 -16.43 12.57
C ASN A 42 -7.32 -17.24 12.03
N PRO A 43 -7.16 -18.53 12.40
CA PRO A 43 -5.98 -19.30 12.01
C PRO A 43 -5.80 -19.45 10.51
N LYS A 44 -6.90 -19.43 9.74
CA LYS A 44 -6.87 -19.52 8.26
C LYS A 44 -6.30 -18.27 7.60
N LYS A 45 -6.29 -17.14 8.30
CA LYS A 45 -5.73 -15.86 7.82
C LYS A 45 -4.34 -15.58 8.39
N CYS A 46 -3.87 -16.37 9.36
CA CYS A 46 -2.56 -16.18 9.96
C CYS A 46 -1.46 -16.85 9.12
N ALA A 47 -0.35 -16.14 8.92
CA ALA A 47 0.87 -16.70 8.37
C ALA A 47 1.97 -16.63 9.45
N PHE A 48 2.69 -17.74 9.66
CA PHE A 48 3.73 -17.84 10.69
C PHE A 48 5.07 -18.24 10.10
N GLY A 49 6.16 -17.68 10.63
CA GLY A 49 7.53 -18.09 10.26
C GLY A 49 7.91 -17.81 8.81
N VAL A 50 7.23 -16.87 8.14
CA VAL A 50 7.47 -16.49 6.76
C VAL A 50 8.57 -15.42 6.67
N SER A 51 9.38 -15.47 5.60
CA SER A 51 10.39 -14.43 5.29
C SER A 51 9.79 -13.19 4.63
N SER A 52 8.57 -13.31 4.10
CA SER A 52 7.80 -12.23 3.51
C SER A 52 6.30 -12.46 3.69
N CYS A 53 5.52 -11.40 3.87
CA CYS A 53 4.06 -11.48 4.00
C CYS A 53 3.36 -10.30 3.31
N LYS A 54 2.08 -10.48 3.00
CA LYS A 54 1.20 -9.37 2.61
C LYS A 54 0.65 -8.70 3.87
N PHE A 55 0.78 -7.38 3.96
CA PHE A 55 0.23 -6.57 5.05
C PHE A 55 -0.31 -5.24 4.52
N LEU A 56 -1.57 -4.93 4.81
CA LEU A 56 -2.27 -3.71 4.36
C LEU A 56 -2.18 -3.42 2.85
N GLY A 57 -2.12 -4.48 2.03
CA GLY A 57 -2.00 -4.39 0.58
C GLY A 57 -0.57 -4.15 0.06
N PHE A 58 0.44 -4.28 0.91
CA PHE A 58 1.86 -4.21 0.55
C PHE A 58 2.56 -5.54 0.82
N GLN A 59 3.64 -5.81 0.09
CA GLN A 59 4.52 -6.94 0.35
C GLN A 59 5.62 -6.51 1.32
N VAL A 60 5.69 -7.13 2.49
CA VAL A 60 6.69 -6.82 3.52
C VAL A 60 7.71 -7.95 3.58
N HIS A 61 8.99 -7.62 3.57
CA HIS A 61 10.10 -8.57 3.66
C HIS A 61 11.35 -7.93 4.29
N GLN A 62 12.42 -8.69 4.45
CA GLN A 62 13.64 -8.25 5.14
C GLN A 62 14.28 -6.98 4.56
N ARG A 63 14.17 -6.74 3.24
CA ARG A 63 14.80 -5.57 2.59
C ARG A 63 13.92 -4.32 2.63
N GLY A 64 12.64 -4.44 3.02
CA GLY A 64 11.71 -3.32 3.03
C GLY A 64 10.29 -3.72 2.73
N ILE A 65 9.56 -2.74 2.19
CA ILE A 65 8.16 -2.86 1.80
C ILE A 65 8.12 -2.61 0.29
N ASP A 66 7.51 -3.50 -0.46
CA ASP A 66 7.27 -3.37 -1.89
C ASP A 66 5.75 -3.24 -2.16
N VAL A 67 5.38 -2.64 -3.29
CA VAL A 67 3.99 -2.66 -3.77
C VAL A 67 3.64 -4.09 -4.18
N ASP A 68 2.44 -4.55 -3.83
CA ASP A 68 1.92 -5.81 -4.37
C ASP A 68 1.88 -5.73 -5.91
N PRO A 69 2.56 -6.64 -6.65
CA PRO A 69 2.55 -6.63 -8.12
C PRO A 69 1.14 -6.62 -8.73
N GLU A 70 0.14 -7.16 -8.05
CA GLU A 70 -1.27 -7.07 -8.48
C GLU A 70 -1.78 -5.63 -8.49
N LYS A 71 -1.40 -4.82 -7.50
CA LYS A 71 -1.77 -3.40 -7.41
C LYS A 71 -1.05 -2.58 -8.48
N THR A 72 0.23 -2.87 -8.72
CA THR A 72 1.00 -2.23 -9.80
C THR A 72 0.37 -2.53 -11.16
N ARG A 73 0.03 -3.79 -11.45
CA ARG A 73 -0.67 -4.16 -12.70
C ARG A 73 -2.00 -3.44 -12.87
N ALA A 74 -2.80 -3.36 -11.81
CA ALA A 74 -4.09 -2.67 -11.86
C ALA A 74 -3.93 -1.19 -12.21
N ILE A 75 -2.87 -0.53 -11.71
CA ILE A 75 -2.56 0.87 -12.04
C ILE A 75 -2.05 1.00 -13.48
N ASN A 76 -1.17 0.11 -13.91
CA ASN A 76 -0.63 0.11 -15.27
C ASN A 76 -1.72 -0.12 -16.33
N SER A 77 -2.80 -0.83 -15.97
CA SER A 77 -3.95 -1.09 -16.84
C SER A 77 -5.01 0.02 -16.83
N LEU A 78 -4.82 1.12 -16.11
CA LEU A 78 -5.82 2.19 -16.04
C LEU A 78 -5.92 2.91 -17.38
N ALA A 79 -7.13 2.91 -17.93
CA ALA A 79 -7.46 3.75 -19.07
C ALA A 79 -7.39 5.24 -18.68
N PRO A 80 -7.09 6.13 -19.64
CA PRO A 80 -7.16 7.57 -19.42
C PRO A 80 -8.52 7.97 -18.85
N PRO A 81 -8.56 8.72 -17.74
CA PRO A 81 -9.82 9.16 -17.15
C PRO A 81 -10.56 10.09 -18.12
N ARG A 82 -11.87 9.89 -18.25
CA ARG A 82 -12.71 10.59 -19.24
C ARG A 82 -13.43 11.81 -18.66
N ASN A 83 -13.43 11.96 -17.34
CA ASN A 83 -14.13 13.03 -16.64
C ASN A 83 -13.46 13.34 -15.29
N PRO A 84 -13.78 14.48 -14.65
CA PRO A 84 -13.20 14.87 -13.37
C PRO A 84 -13.41 13.86 -12.23
N LYS A 85 -14.49 13.08 -12.26
CA LYS A 85 -14.78 12.06 -11.24
C LYS A 85 -13.81 10.88 -11.36
N GLU A 86 -13.62 10.38 -12.58
CA GLU A 86 -12.63 9.36 -12.89
C GLU A 86 -11.21 9.84 -12.61
N LEU A 87 -10.90 11.10 -12.93
CA LEU A 87 -9.59 11.69 -12.64
C LEU A 87 -9.31 11.73 -11.13
N LYS A 88 -10.27 12.11 -10.30
CA LYS A 88 -10.12 12.04 -8.83
C LYS A 88 -9.89 10.60 -8.35
N SER A 89 -10.60 9.63 -8.92
CA SER A 89 -10.40 8.22 -8.58
C SER A 89 -8.99 7.74 -8.99
N PHE A 90 -8.55 8.10 -10.19
CA PHE A 90 -7.22 7.80 -10.71
C PHE A 90 -6.13 8.39 -9.82
N MET A 91 -6.21 9.68 -9.53
CA MET A 91 -5.31 10.40 -8.61
C MET A 91 -5.27 9.76 -7.22
N GLY A 92 -6.42 9.35 -6.67
CA GLY A 92 -6.48 8.66 -5.38
C GLY A 92 -5.78 7.30 -5.38
N ARG A 93 -5.87 6.54 -6.49
CA ARG A 93 -5.14 5.26 -6.64
C ARG A 93 -3.63 5.48 -6.71
N LEU A 94 -3.16 6.51 -7.42
CA LEU A 94 -1.75 6.87 -7.45
C LEU A 94 -1.24 7.29 -6.07
N SER A 95 -2.02 8.08 -5.32
CA SER A 95 -1.67 8.49 -3.96
C SER A 95 -1.48 7.32 -3.00
N TYR A 96 -2.21 6.22 -3.18
CA TYR A 96 -2.04 5.02 -2.35
C TYR A 96 -0.63 4.40 -2.46
N ILE A 97 -0.02 4.45 -3.65
CA ILE A 97 1.34 3.94 -3.89
C ILE A 97 2.39 5.05 -4.05
N GLN A 98 2.08 6.28 -3.65
CA GLN A 98 2.93 7.46 -3.89
C GLN A 98 4.38 7.32 -3.46
N ARG A 99 4.62 6.55 -2.38
CA ARG A 99 5.97 6.33 -1.84
C ARG A 99 6.88 5.53 -2.80
N PHE A 100 6.31 4.91 -3.82
CA PHE A 100 6.99 4.05 -4.79
C PHE A 100 7.10 4.68 -6.18
N ILE A 101 6.38 5.79 -6.44
CA ILE A 101 6.41 6.48 -7.72
C ILE A 101 7.30 7.72 -7.59
N LEU A 102 8.47 7.67 -8.19
CA LEU A 102 9.37 8.82 -8.25
C LEU A 102 8.71 9.97 -9.03
N GLY A 103 8.73 11.18 -8.48
CA GLY A 103 8.21 12.37 -9.17
C GLY A 103 6.68 12.46 -9.26
N LEU A 104 5.92 11.66 -8.49
CA LEU A 104 4.46 11.70 -8.51
C LEU A 104 3.89 13.10 -8.24
N ALA A 105 4.50 13.88 -7.35
CA ALA A 105 4.04 15.25 -7.07
C ALA A 105 4.02 16.13 -8.33
N ALA A 106 5.06 16.06 -9.16
CA ALA A 106 5.12 16.80 -10.42
C ALA A 106 4.03 16.33 -11.39
N MET A 107 3.74 15.03 -11.44
CA MET A 107 2.68 14.47 -12.28
C MET A 107 1.28 14.88 -11.80
N MET A 108 1.04 14.87 -10.49
CA MET A 108 -0.22 15.29 -9.89
C MET A 108 -0.51 16.78 -10.16
N ASN A 109 0.53 17.61 -10.28
CA ASN A 109 0.39 19.01 -10.68
C ASN A 109 -0.13 19.17 -12.12
N VAL A 110 0.21 18.25 -13.04
CA VAL A 110 -0.34 18.24 -14.41
C VAL A 110 -1.84 17.93 -14.40
N PHE A 111 -2.29 17.08 -13.49
CA PHE A 111 -3.71 16.70 -13.38
C PHE A 111 -4.58 17.71 -12.64
N THR A 112 -4.01 18.46 -11.69
CA THR A 112 -4.77 19.38 -10.83
C THR A 112 -5.61 20.42 -11.59
N PRO A 113 -5.13 21.04 -12.70
CA PRO A 113 -5.92 21.97 -13.52
C PRO A 113 -7.22 21.38 -14.08
N LEU A 114 -7.27 20.07 -14.40
CA LEU A 114 -8.45 19.39 -14.95
C LEU A 114 -9.58 19.23 -13.93
N LEU A 115 -9.30 19.44 -12.65
CA LEU A 115 -10.29 19.40 -11.57
C LEU A 115 -10.92 20.76 -11.27
N LYS A 116 -10.45 21.85 -11.92
CA LYS A 116 -10.98 23.20 -11.71
C LYS A 116 -12.39 23.32 -12.31
N LYS A 117 -13.31 23.88 -11.53
CA LYS A 117 -14.68 24.18 -11.99
C LYS A 117 -14.65 25.24 -13.10
N GLY A 118 -15.56 25.12 -14.07
CA GLY A 118 -15.74 26.11 -15.13
C GLY A 118 -14.78 26.01 -16.31
N LYS A 119 -13.89 25.01 -16.34
CA LYS A 119 -13.05 24.70 -17.52
C LYS A 119 -13.49 23.39 -18.18
N PRO A 120 -13.46 23.29 -19.52
CA PRO A 120 -13.71 22.03 -20.20
C PRO A 120 -12.64 21.00 -19.82
N TYR A 121 -13.06 19.75 -19.63
CA TYR A 121 -12.16 18.64 -19.37
C TYR A 121 -11.49 18.22 -20.68
N VAL A 122 -10.20 18.52 -20.84
CA VAL A 122 -9.43 18.19 -22.03
C VAL A 122 -8.17 17.43 -21.61
N TRP A 123 -8.17 16.12 -21.83
CA TRP A 123 -7.01 15.28 -21.59
C TRP A 123 -5.91 15.59 -22.62
N SER A 124 -4.89 16.35 -22.20
CA SER A 124 -3.82 16.82 -23.08
C SER A 124 -2.74 15.74 -23.30
N LYS A 125 -1.85 15.96 -24.28
CA LYS A 125 -0.66 15.11 -24.48
C LYS A 125 0.22 15.07 -23.22
N GLU A 126 0.38 16.20 -22.54
CA GLU A 126 1.12 16.28 -21.27
C GLU A 126 0.50 15.40 -20.18
N CYS A 127 -0.84 15.33 -20.12
CA CYS A 127 -1.55 14.44 -19.19
C CYS A 127 -1.30 12.98 -19.53
N GLN A 128 -1.28 12.65 -20.83
CA GLN A 128 -0.99 11.30 -21.30
C GLN A 128 0.46 10.90 -20.96
N GLU A 129 1.43 11.77 -21.22
CA GLU A 129 2.84 11.54 -20.89
C GLU A 129 3.07 11.39 -19.39
N ALA A 130 2.43 12.24 -18.57
CA ALA A 130 2.48 12.12 -17.11
C ALA A 130 1.88 10.79 -16.64
N SER A 131 0.76 10.35 -17.21
CA SER A 131 0.17 9.04 -16.89
C SER A 131 1.07 7.87 -17.28
N SER A 132 1.74 7.93 -18.43
CA SER A 132 2.63 6.86 -18.89
C SER A 132 3.87 6.70 -18.00
N LYS A 133 4.36 7.80 -17.41
CA LYS A 133 5.47 7.77 -16.43
C LYS A 133 5.11 7.07 -15.12
N CYS A 134 3.82 6.96 -14.77
CA CYS A 134 3.38 6.17 -13.61
C CYS A 134 3.48 4.65 -13.84
N ASN A 135 3.63 4.20 -15.09
CA ASN A 135 3.56 2.79 -15.45
C ASN A 135 4.93 2.09 -15.59
N ASN A 136 6.03 2.83 -15.46
CA ASN A 136 7.42 2.35 -15.45
C ASN A 136 8.01 2.41 -14.04
#